data_AF-A0A9Y1BTF1-F1
#
_entry.id   AF-A0A9Y1BTF1-F1
#
_cell.length_a   1.000
_cell.length_b   1.000
_cell.length_c   1.000
_cell.angle_alpha   90.00
_cell.angle_beta   90.00
_cell.angle_gamma   90.00
#
_symmetry.space_group_name_H-M   'P 1'
#
loop_
_entity.id
_entity.type
_entity.pdbx_description
1 polymer ?
#
loop_
_entity_poly.entity_id
_entity_poly.type
_entity_poly.pdbx_seq_one_letter_code
_entity_poly.pdbx_strand_id
1 'polypeptide(L)'
;MSYNIEKQYTRVIKYGMSLGVRRVFETIVFAISIFSMTFIYLYVLFTENVSAIGKYLFFPIGIFLEIVLILAYIENHYSIEIFGEIVTKFFTTLSILSLLMIVIYSSIPALYTNKKLDGINISLLVIYFILVAVETGYFLYSVPRGEFSESFGMEKQFSILEKKLKTINLNSLPIEKAINKGIETLKKKVSENGVWGSLNPLYETAIVLEFFHSQNYEIDSTWTIKTSQGKRPVSLKNSFDYISTIVDMLEETEISYEQLYILYVVSLFDPSTLDPHLNLIETFKNELKEETEWDFINSLNQFSPNVRSRSTPPHFIFAYIADVIGEIELLDRISLLFTKSIDIIIKRGYSRFSTSKTGRTPMEMFARLMLTLYHIRRMPPKRQEFLKAVQQTQFIEGSWEDDIGTTGYVIQSLIPSETIESMPLKKGTLYLLAMQDKEGMWNGSIEETITALKTLIQIKKFIEEQV
;
A
#
# COMPACT_ATOMS: atom_id res chain seq x y z
N MET A 1 9.46 26.50 -9.98
CA MET A 1 10.49 25.46 -9.74
C MET A 1 9.89 24.19 -9.11
N SER A 2 9.01 24.32 -8.11
CA SER A 2 8.36 23.19 -7.41
C SER A 2 7.49 22.27 -8.28
N TYR A 3 6.70 22.81 -9.20
CA TYR A 3 5.85 22.03 -10.13
C TYR A 3 6.63 21.03 -11.01
N ASN A 4 7.91 21.30 -11.27
CA ASN A 4 8.76 20.39 -12.04
C ASN A 4 9.24 19.21 -11.18
N ILE A 5 9.43 19.41 -9.87
CA ILE A 5 9.89 18.37 -8.96
C ILE A 5 8.77 17.41 -8.61
N GLU A 6 7.56 17.90 -8.33
CA GLU A 6 6.37 17.05 -8.17
C GLU A 6 6.17 16.16 -9.40
N LYS A 7 6.19 16.72 -10.62
CA LYS A 7 6.09 15.92 -11.84
C LYS A 7 7.19 14.86 -11.99
N GLN A 8 8.43 15.20 -11.65
CA GLN A 8 9.54 14.25 -11.69
C GLN A 8 9.33 13.14 -10.66
N TYR A 9 8.96 13.49 -9.42
CA TYR A 9 8.68 12.56 -8.33
C TYR A 9 7.54 11.60 -8.69
N THR A 10 6.42 12.13 -9.18
CA THR A 10 5.26 11.34 -9.62
C THR A 10 5.61 10.39 -10.76
N ARG A 11 6.46 10.81 -11.71
CA ARG A 11 6.93 9.92 -12.79
C ARG A 11 7.78 8.78 -12.24
N VAL A 12 8.70 9.07 -11.32
CA VAL A 12 9.55 8.05 -10.71
C VAL A 12 8.71 7.04 -9.93
N ILE A 13 7.79 7.48 -9.07
CA ILE A 13 6.93 6.53 -8.33
C ILE A 13 6.07 5.69 -9.28
N LYS A 14 5.37 6.32 -10.24
CA LYS A 14 4.52 5.58 -11.18
C LYS A 14 5.31 4.60 -12.05
N TYR A 15 6.55 4.95 -12.39
CA TYR A 15 7.47 4.04 -13.05
C TYR A 15 7.83 2.85 -12.14
N GLY A 16 8.16 3.10 -10.88
CA GLY A 16 8.39 2.05 -9.87
C GLY A 16 7.22 1.07 -9.72
N MET A 17 5.98 1.59 -9.61
CA MET A 17 4.77 0.75 -9.55
C MET A 17 4.59 -0.08 -10.84
N SER A 18 4.82 0.52 -12.00
CA SER A 18 4.74 -0.19 -13.29
C SER A 18 5.80 -1.27 -13.45
N LEU A 19 6.99 -1.08 -12.87
CA LEU A 19 8.03 -2.11 -12.82
C LEU A 19 7.60 -3.31 -11.97
N GLY A 20 6.90 -3.09 -10.85
CA GLY A 20 6.36 -4.18 -10.04
C GLY A 20 5.38 -5.06 -10.82
N VAL A 21 4.40 -4.45 -11.49
CA VAL A 21 3.42 -5.17 -12.34
C VAL A 21 4.14 -5.88 -13.50
N ARG A 22 5.06 -5.20 -14.16
CA ARG A 22 5.88 -5.80 -15.22
C ARG A 22 6.63 -7.03 -14.71
N ARG A 23 7.27 -6.95 -13.54
CA ARG A 23 7.98 -8.08 -12.92
C ARG A 23 7.07 -9.27 -12.66
N VAL A 24 5.83 -9.05 -12.19
CA VAL A 24 4.85 -10.14 -12.02
C VAL A 24 4.52 -10.83 -13.34
N PHE A 25 4.29 -10.07 -14.41
CA PHE A 25 4.08 -10.64 -15.74
C PHE A 25 5.32 -11.38 -16.24
N GLU A 26 6.52 -10.83 -16.04
CA GLU A 26 7.79 -11.47 -16.38
C GLU A 26 7.97 -12.79 -15.61
N THR A 27 7.62 -12.84 -14.32
CA THR A 27 7.61 -14.07 -13.51
C THR A 27 6.66 -15.12 -14.09
N ILE A 28 5.44 -14.73 -14.46
CA ILE A 28 4.44 -15.66 -15.01
C ILE A 28 4.92 -16.22 -16.34
N VAL A 29 5.40 -15.36 -17.23
CA VAL A 29 5.93 -15.77 -18.54
C VAL A 29 7.12 -16.71 -18.36
N PHE A 30 8.08 -16.36 -17.49
CA PHE A 30 9.23 -17.21 -17.18
C PHE A 30 8.80 -18.58 -16.63
N ALA A 31 7.83 -18.62 -15.70
CA ALA A 31 7.31 -19.87 -15.16
C ALA A 31 6.65 -20.75 -16.23
N ILE A 32 5.88 -20.16 -17.15
CA ILE A 32 5.28 -20.88 -18.29
C ILE A 32 6.37 -21.41 -19.23
N SER A 33 7.41 -20.62 -19.50
CA SER A 33 8.54 -21.00 -20.34
C SER A 33 9.32 -22.17 -19.74
N ILE A 34 9.69 -22.10 -18.47
CA ILE A 34 10.37 -23.21 -17.77
C ILE A 34 9.47 -24.45 -17.74
N PHE A 35 8.19 -24.31 -17.39
CA PHE A 35 7.26 -25.45 -17.39
C PHE A 35 7.16 -26.10 -18.78
N SER A 36 7.09 -25.31 -19.84
CA SER A 36 7.04 -25.79 -21.22
C SER A 36 8.35 -26.48 -21.63
N MET A 37 9.50 -25.92 -21.23
CA MET A 37 10.82 -26.55 -21.43
C MET A 37 10.90 -27.90 -20.71
N THR A 38 10.56 -27.95 -19.42
CA THR A 38 10.58 -29.18 -18.62
C THR A 38 9.60 -30.21 -19.16
N PHE A 39 8.41 -29.80 -19.62
CA PHE A 39 7.43 -30.70 -20.21
C PHE A 39 7.95 -31.33 -21.51
N ILE A 40 8.49 -30.51 -22.41
CA ILE A 40 9.12 -30.99 -23.65
C ILE A 40 10.29 -31.92 -23.31
N TYR A 41 11.10 -31.53 -22.34
CA TYR A 41 12.26 -32.26 -21.87
C TYR A 41 11.88 -33.67 -21.37
N LEU A 42 10.89 -33.77 -20.48
CA LEU A 42 10.38 -35.05 -19.97
C LEU A 42 9.73 -35.88 -21.09
N TYR A 43 8.93 -35.26 -21.95
CA TYR A 43 8.30 -35.95 -23.07
C TYR A 43 9.32 -36.61 -24.00
N VAL A 44 10.38 -35.89 -24.37
CA VAL A 44 11.48 -36.40 -25.21
C VAL A 44 12.23 -37.52 -24.49
N LEU A 45 12.46 -37.40 -23.18
CA LEU A 45 13.18 -38.41 -22.40
C LEU A 45 12.42 -39.74 -22.30
N PHE A 46 11.11 -39.68 -22.09
CA PHE A 46 10.28 -40.87 -21.92
C PHE A 46 9.79 -41.47 -23.24
N THR A 47 9.94 -40.77 -24.36
CA THR A 47 9.57 -41.27 -25.69
C THR A 47 10.50 -42.41 -26.15
N GLU A 48 9.93 -43.51 -26.66
CA GLU A 48 10.68 -44.68 -27.15
C GLU A 48 11.40 -44.44 -28.50
N ASN A 49 11.01 -43.39 -29.23
CA ASN A 49 11.53 -43.09 -30.57
C ASN A 49 12.89 -42.38 -30.57
N VAL A 50 13.35 -41.89 -29.41
CA VAL A 50 14.64 -41.21 -29.23
C VAL A 50 15.72 -42.24 -28.89
N SER A 51 16.86 -42.18 -29.57
CA SER A 51 17.99 -43.10 -29.35
C SER A 51 18.58 -42.92 -27.95
N ALA A 52 19.20 -43.97 -27.41
CA ALA A 52 19.85 -43.91 -26.10
C ALA A 52 20.92 -42.81 -26.06
N ILE A 53 21.72 -42.68 -27.14
CA ILE A 53 22.74 -41.64 -27.29
C ILE A 53 22.10 -40.24 -27.27
N GLY A 54 20.98 -40.05 -27.99
CA GLY A 54 20.23 -38.80 -27.99
C GLY A 54 19.73 -38.41 -26.60
N LYS A 55 19.24 -39.38 -25.81
CA LYS A 55 18.82 -39.17 -24.42
C LYS A 55 20.00 -38.82 -23.50
N TYR A 56 21.12 -39.52 -23.60
CA TYR A 56 22.31 -39.27 -22.77
C TYR A 56 22.98 -37.92 -23.03
N LEU A 57 22.88 -37.39 -24.25
CA LEU A 57 23.34 -36.05 -24.59
C LEU A 57 22.34 -34.97 -24.19
N PHE A 58 21.05 -35.19 -24.46
CA PHE A 58 20.00 -34.21 -24.20
C PHE A 58 19.71 -34.03 -22.71
N PHE A 59 19.75 -35.11 -21.92
CA PHE A 59 19.46 -35.11 -20.48
C PHE A 59 20.32 -34.12 -19.67
N PRO A 60 21.66 -34.23 -19.65
CA PRO A 60 22.49 -33.34 -18.83
C PRO A 60 22.47 -31.90 -19.35
N ILE A 61 22.38 -31.69 -20.67
CA ILE A 61 22.37 -30.36 -21.27
C ILE A 61 21.06 -29.64 -20.96
N GLY A 62 19.92 -30.31 -21.10
CA GLY A 62 18.60 -29.72 -20.82
C GLY A 62 18.45 -29.30 -19.36
N ILE A 63 18.74 -30.20 -18.41
CA ILE A 63 18.71 -29.88 -16.97
C ILE A 63 19.67 -28.73 -16.65
N PHE A 64 20.88 -28.73 -17.20
CA PHE A 64 21.85 -27.67 -16.96
C PHE A 64 21.33 -26.31 -17.43
N LEU A 65 20.74 -26.22 -18.62
CA LEU A 65 20.18 -24.99 -19.17
C LEU A 65 19.00 -24.48 -18.34
N GLU A 66 18.09 -25.36 -17.92
CA GLU A 66 16.96 -25.00 -17.05
C GLU A 66 17.43 -24.48 -15.68
N ILE A 67 18.38 -25.15 -15.04
CA ILE A 67 18.95 -24.70 -13.76
C ILE A 67 19.60 -23.33 -13.92
N VAL A 68 20.38 -23.13 -14.99
CA VAL A 68 21.03 -21.85 -15.27
C VAL A 68 20.00 -20.74 -15.45
N LEU A 69 18.92 -20.97 -16.20
CA LEU A 69 17.85 -19.99 -16.39
C LEU A 69 17.13 -19.66 -15.07
N ILE A 70 16.85 -20.67 -14.23
CA ILE A 70 16.25 -20.47 -12.90
C ILE A 70 17.16 -19.63 -12.01
N LEU A 71 18.47 -19.93 -11.97
CA LEU A 71 19.43 -19.15 -11.20
C LEU A 71 19.57 -17.73 -11.76
N ALA A 72 19.54 -17.55 -13.08
CA ALA A 72 19.55 -16.24 -13.74
C ALA A 72 18.35 -15.38 -13.31
N TYR A 73 17.18 -16.02 -13.28
CA TYR A 73 15.94 -15.41 -12.84
C TYR A 73 16.00 -15.02 -11.36
N ILE A 74 16.49 -15.91 -10.48
CA ILE A 74 16.65 -15.63 -9.05
C ILE A 74 17.60 -14.45 -8.83
N GLU A 75 18.77 -14.46 -9.48
CA GLU A 75 19.75 -13.37 -9.44
C GLU A 75 19.11 -12.04 -9.87
N ASN A 76 18.36 -12.04 -10.97
CA ASN A 76 17.71 -10.83 -11.48
C ASN A 76 16.58 -10.33 -10.56
N HIS A 77 15.74 -11.24 -10.05
CA HIS A 77 14.55 -10.89 -9.29
C HIS A 77 14.88 -10.46 -7.85
N TYR A 78 15.90 -11.09 -7.24
CA TYR A 78 16.30 -10.85 -5.86
C TYR A 78 17.59 -10.03 -5.73
N SER A 79 18.18 -9.59 -6.84
CA SER A 79 19.45 -8.82 -6.85
C SER A 79 20.59 -9.53 -6.11
N ILE A 80 20.70 -10.85 -6.31
CA ILE A 80 21.73 -11.71 -5.72
C ILE A 80 22.81 -11.96 -6.78
N GLU A 81 24.06 -11.61 -6.53
CA GLU A 81 25.17 -11.81 -7.48
C GLU A 81 25.66 -13.27 -7.50
N ILE A 82 24.95 -14.16 -8.19
CA ILE A 82 25.32 -15.59 -8.33
C ILE A 82 26.43 -15.74 -9.38
N PHE A 83 26.30 -15.05 -10.51
CA PHE A 83 27.22 -15.13 -11.65
C PHE A 83 28.15 -13.90 -11.78
N GLY A 84 27.89 -12.84 -10.99
CA GLY A 84 28.72 -11.64 -10.88
C GLY A 84 29.02 -10.96 -12.23
N GLU A 85 30.26 -10.52 -12.42
CA GLU A 85 30.71 -9.81 -13.64
C GLU A 85 30.78 -10.70 -14.90
N ILE A 86 30.69 -12.03 -14.75
CA ILE A 86 30.88 -12.98 -15.85
C ILE A 86 29.55 -13.31 -16.56
N VAL A 87 28.41 -12.92 -15.97
CA VAL A 87 27.03 -13.06 -16.50
C VAL A 87 26.95 -12.93 -18.02
N THR A 88 27.39 -11.81 -18.57
CA THR A 88 27.18 -11.51 -20.00
C THR A 88 27.93 -12.48 -20.89
N LYS A 89 29.17 -12.84 -20.52
CA LYS A 89 29.96 -13.85 -21.23
C LYS A 89 29.34 -15.23 -21.08
N PHE A 90 28.84 -15.57 -19.89
CA PHE A 90 28.21 -16.85 -19.60
C PHE A 90 26.90 -17.05 -20.40
N PHE A 91 25.97 -16.10 -20.38
CA PHE A 91 24.71 -16.18 -21.13
C PHE A 91 24.90 -16.09 -22.65
N THR A 92 25.90 -15.34 -23.12
CA THR A 92 26.27 -15.33 -24.55
C THR A 92 26.77 -16.72 -24.98
N THR A 93 27.62 -17.34 -24.16
CA THR A 93 28.11 -18.71 -24.41
C THR A 93 26.95 -19.71 -24.39
N LEU A 94 26.00 -19.55 -23.46
CA LEU A 94 24.80 -20.38 -23.39
C LEU A 94 23.95 -20.28 -24.67
N SER A 95 23.74 -19.07 -25.18
CA SER A 95 22.97 -18.83 -26.41
C SER A 95 23.63 -19.45 -27.63
N ILE A 96 24.97 -19.34 -27.73
CA ILE A 96 25.75 -20.00 -28.79
C ILE A 96 25.64 -21.52 -28.68
N LEU A 97 25.71 -22.07 -27.47
CA LEU A 97 25.55 -23.49 -27.20
C LEU A 97 24.16 -23.98 -27.62
N SER A 98 23.09 -23.27 -27.23
CA SER A 98 21.71 -23.61 -27.60
C SER A 98 21.51 -23.58 -29.12
N LEU A 99 22.07 -22.57 -29.81
CA LEU A 99 22.02 -22.49 -31.27
C LEU A 99 22.76 -23.66 -31.93
N LEU A 100 23.93 -24.02 -31.42
CA LEU A 100 24.70 -25.16 -31.90
C LEU A 100 23.91 -26.47 -31.73
N MET A 101 23.22 -26.63 -30.60
CA MET A 101 22.34 -27.79 -30.40
C MET A 101 21.15 -27.80 -31.37
N ILE A 102 20.52 -26.65 -31.66
CA ILE A 102 19.46 -26.55 -32.69
C ILE A 102 19.98 -27.07 -34.03
N VAL A 103 21.16 -26.65 -34.45
CA VAL A 103 21.77 -27.06 -35.72
C VAL A 103 22.08 -28.57 -35.71
N ILE A 104 22.69 -29.08 -34.64
CA ILE A 104 23.02 -30.51 -34.52
C ILE A 104 21.77 -31.38 -34.58
N TYR A 105 20.73 -31.02 -33.81
CA TYR A 105 19.47 -31.76 -33.80
C TYR A 105 18.71 -31.60 -35.13
N SER A 106 18.76 -30.45 -35.79
CA SER A 106 18.07 -30.27 -37.08
C SER A 106 18.78 -30.95 -38.25
N SER A 107 20.12 -31.03 -38.21
CA SER A 107 20.93 -31.47 -39.35
C SER A 107 21.37 -32.93 -39.29
N ILE A 108 21.40 -33.57 -38.11
CA ILE A 108 21.87 -34.96 -37.98
C ILE A 108 20.84 -35.83 -37.22
N PRO A 109 19.70 -36.18 -37.85
CA PRO A 109 18.66 -36.99 -37.21
C PRO A 109 19.13 -38.36 -36.71
N ALA A 110 20.11 -38.93 -37.39
CA ALA A 110 20.69 -40.24 -37.05
C ALA A 110 21.39 -40.28 -35.68
N LEU A 111 21.75 -39.13 -35.09
CA LEU A 111 22.36 -39.07 -33.75
C LEU A 111 21.35 -39.32 -32.62
N TYR A 112 20.05 -39.15 -32.87
CA TYR A 112 19.05 -39.12 -31.79
C TYR A 112 17.75 -39.87 -32.08
N THR A 113 17.57 -40.57 -33.20
CA THR A 113 16.39 -41.43 -33.44
C THR A 113 16.76 -42.88 -33.72
N ASN A 114 15.90 -43.81 -33.29
CA ASN A 114 16.04 -45.25 -33.56
C ASN A 114 15.22 -45.73 -34.78
N LYS A 115 14.29 -44.89 -35.29
CA LYS A 115 13.35 -45.22 -36.38
C LYS A 115 13.14 -44.02 -37.33
N LYS A 116 12.43 -44.24 -38.44
CA LYS A 116 11.97 -43.21 -39.40
C LYS A 116 11.29 -42.07 -38.62
N LEU A 117 11.72 -40.85 -38.92
CA LEU A 117 11.38 -39.62 -38.20
C LEU A 117 9.89 -39.36 -38.08
N ASP A 118 9.39 -39.25 -36.85
CA ASP A 118 8.18 -38.49 -36.57
C ASP A 118 8.58 -37.01 -36.42
N GLY A 119 8.14 -36.18 -37.37
CA GLY A 119 8.48 -34.76 -37.44
C GLY A 119 8.08 -33.97 -36.19
N ILE A 120 7.15 -34.49 -35.39
CA ILE A 120 6.72 -33.90 -34.13
C ILE A 120 7.88 -33.87 -33.11
N ASN A 121 8.68 -34.94 -33.00
CA ASN A 121 9.76 -35.01 -32.01
C ASN A 121 10.93 -34.07 -32.32
N ILE A 122 11.29 -33.90 -33.60
CA ILE A 122 12.27 -32.88 -34.01
C ILE A 122 11.75 -31.49 -33.68
N SER A 123 10.48 -31.23 -34.01
CA SER A 123 9.87 -29.92 -33.80
C SER A 123 9.89 -29.54 -32.32
N LEU A 124 9.57 -30.49 -31.43
CA LEU A 124 9.62 -30.28 -29.98
C LEU A 124 11.05 -30.00 -29.47
N LEU A 125 12.06 -30.75 -29.92
CA LEU A 125 13.46 -30.50 -29.58
C LEU A 125 13.95 -29.12 -30.04
N VAL A 126 13.58 -28.72 -31.25
CA VAL A 126 13.92 -27.38 -31.77
C VAL A 126 13.21 -26.29 -30.98
N ILE A 127 11.92 -26.48 -30.66
CA ILE A 127 11.14 -25.55 -29.82
C ILE A 127 11.80 -25.40 -28.45
N TYR A 128 12.28 -26.48 -27.83
CA TYR A 128 12.98 -26.43 -26.55
C TYR A 128 14.17 -25.44 -26.58
N PHE A 129 15.07 -25.60 -27.54
CA PHE A 129 16.25 -24.73 -27.62
C PHE A 129 15.93 -23.32 -28.11
N ILE A 130 14.87 -23.13 -28.91
CA ILE A 130 14.36 -21.79 -29.25
C ILE A 130 13.87 -21.09 -27.98
N LEU A 131 13.10 -21.77 -27.12
CA LEU A 131 12.65 -21.20 -25.86
C LEU A 131 13.85 -20.83 -24.96
N VAL A 132 14.87 -21.70 -24.86
CA VAL A 132 16.09 -21.39 -24.11
C VAL A 132 16.79 -20.15 -24.66
N ALA A 133 16.91 -20.02 -25.99
CA ALA A 133 17.54 -18.87 -26.63
C ALA A 133 16.73 -17.57 -26.43
N VAL A 134 15.40 -17.65 -26.50
CA VAL A 134 14.49 -16.52 -26.25
C VAL A 134 14.60 -16.05 -24.80
N GLU A 135 14.55 -16.95 -23.83
CA GLU A 135 14.71 -16.60 -22.41
C GLU A 135 16.10 -16.03 -22.12
N THR A 136 17.16 -16.65 -22.66
CA THR A 136 18.54 -16.16 -22.50
C THR A 136 18.72 -14.77 -23.11
N GLY A 137 18.19 -14.55 -24.31
CA GLY A 137 18.19 -13.25 -24.98
C GLY A 137 17.39 -12.22 -24.20
N TYR A 138 16.23 -12.60 -23.68
CA TYR A 138 15.44 -11.74 -22.80
C TYR A 138 16.26 -11.31 -21.58
N PHE A 139 16.94 -12.20 -20.86
CA PHE A 139 17.80 -11.80 -19.72
C PHE A 139 19.00 -10.93 -20.12
N LEU A 140 19.54 -11.10 -21.34
CA LEU A 140 20.63 -10.28 -21.85
C LEU A 140 20.20 -8.84 -22.18
N TYR A 141 18.99 -8.64 -22.71
CA TYR A 141 18.54 -7.35 -23.24
C TYR A 141 17.52 -6.62 -22.38
N SER A 142 16.76 -7.32 -21.55
CA SER A 142 15.71 -6.72 -20.70
C SER A 142 16.25 -6.22 -19.36
N VAL A 143 17.44 -6.69 -18.95
CA VAL A 143 18.04 -6.34 -17.66
C VAL A 143 19.07 -5.24 -17.84
N PRO A 144 18.81 -4.00 -17.37
CA PRO A 144 19.82 -2.96 -17.37
C PRO A 144 20.91 -3.31 -16.36
N ARG A 145 22.05 -3.84 -16.81
CA ARG A 145 23.19 -4.20 -15.94
C ARG A 145 24.35 -3.21 -16.12
N GLY A 146 24.85 -2.68 -14.99
CA GLY A 146 26.02 -1.79 -14.92
C GLY A 146 25.69 -0.30 -15.08
N GLU A 147 25.70 0.21 -16.31
CA GLU A 147 25.66 1.68 -16.55
C GLU A 147 24.23 2.25 -16.59
N PHE A 148 23.22 1.41 -16.90
CA PHE A 148 21.81 1.82 -16.86
C PHE A 148 21.21 1.77 -15.45
N SER A 149 21.69 0.91 -14.54
CA SER A 149 21.29 0.97 -13.13
C SER A 149 21.87 2.21 -12.43
N GLU A 150 23.05 2.65 -12.84
CA GLU A 150 23.62 3.93 -12.43
C GLU A 150 22.94 5.14 -13.06
N SER A 151 22.07 5.03 -14.06
CA SER A 151 21.37 6.19 -14.64
C SER A 151 19.86 6.15 -14.43
N PHE A 152 19.28 4.97 -14.22
CA PHE A 152 17.84 4.73 -14.05
C PHE A 152 17.45 3.96 -12.79
N GLY A 153 18.40 3.61 -11.91
CA GLY A 153 18.08 3.01 -10.61
C GLY A 153 17.16 3.92 -9.79
N MET A 154 16.03 3.37 -9.33
CA MET A 154 15.03 4.11 -8.54
C MET A 154 15.66 4.80 -7.32
N GLU A 155 16.61 4.13 -6.66
CA GLU A 155 17.35 4.69 -5.52
C GLU A 155 18.16 5.92 -5.90
N LYS A 156 18.86 5.90 -7.04
CA LYS A 156 19.63 7.05 -7.52
C LYS A 156 18.70 8.19 -7.95
N GLN A 157 17.59 7.87 -8.62
CA GLN A 157 16.59 8.87 -9.01
C GLN A 157 15.98 9.56 -7.79
N PHE A 158 15.62 8.79 -6.75
CA PHE A 158 15.17 9.36 -5.49
C PHE A 158 16.27 10.11 -4.75
N SER A 159 17.52 9.64 -4.75
CA SER A 159 18.65 10.38 -4.16
C SER A 159 18.89 11.74 -4.84
N ILE A 160 18.76 11.81 -6.16
CA ILE A 160 18.82 13.07 -6.92
C ILE A 160 17.65 13.98 -6.54
N LEU A 161 16.44 13.44 -6.45
CA LEU A 161 15.25 14.19 -6.05
C LEU A 161 15.37 14.69 -4.61
N GLU A 162 15.88 13.88 -3.70
CA GLU A 162 16.08 14.22 -2.29
C GLU A 162 17.06 15.39 -2.14
N LYS A 163 18.16 15.39 -2.90
CA LYS A 163 19.09 16.55 -2.95
C LYS A 163 18.39 17.83 -3.40
N LYS A 164 17.47 17.76 -4.37
CA LYS A 164 16.66 18.91 -4.81
C LYS A 164 15.59 19.31 -3.78
N LEU A 165 15.07 18.37 -3.01
CA LEU A 165 14.06 18.64 -1.98
C LEU A 165 14.63 19.38 -0.77
N LYS A 166 15.92 19.21 -0.47
CA LYS A 166 16.61 19.98 0.58
C LYS A 166 16.54 21.49 0.37
N THR A 167 16.45 21.96 -0.89
CA THR A 167 16.41 23.39 -1.22
C THR A 167 15.00 23.96 -1.32
N ILE A 168 13.96 23.19 -0.99
CA ILE A 168 12.56 23.55 -1.22
C ILE A 168 11.74 23.34 0.04
N ASN A 169 10.87 24.29 0.36
CA ASN A 169 9.97 24.21 1.51
C ASN A 169 8.62 23.58 1.13
N LEU A 170 7.92 23.03 2.14
CA LEU A 170 6.60 22.41 2.00
C LEU A 170 5.58 23.34 1.32
N ASN A 171 5.63 24.64 1.63
CA ASN A 171 4.73 25.66 1.07
C ASN A 171 4.78 25.83 -0.45
N SER A 172 5.84 25.34 -1.10
CA SER A 172 5.99 25.42 -2.55
C SER A 172 5.28 24.27 -3.29
N LEU A 173 4.86 23.22 -2.58
CA LEU A 173 4.21 22.05 -3.15
C LEU A 173 2.75 22.37 -3.53
N PRO A 174 2.18 21.74 -4.57
CA PRO A 174 0.84 22.04 -5.07
C PRO A 174 -0.28 21.38 -4.22
N ILE A 175 -0.18 21.53 -2.90
CA ILE A 175 -1.10 20.95 -1.90
C ILE A 175 -2.54 21.43 -2.15
N GLU A 176 -2.72 22.74 -2.32
CA GLU A 176 -4.04 23.35 -2.54
C GLU A 176 -4.78 22.77 -3.74
N LYS A 177 -4.05 22.55 -4.83
CA LYS A 177 -4.62 21.99 -6.05
C LYS A 177 -5.11 20.56 -5.83
N ALA A 178 -4.35 19.74 -5.10
CA ALA A 178 -4.73 18.37 -4.80
C ALA A 178 -5.94 18.30 -3.86
N ILE A 179 -5.98 19.17 -2.83
CA ILE A 179 -7.13 19.31 -1.91
C ILE A 179 -8.40 19.64 -2.70
N ASN A 180 -8.38 20.73 -3.48
CA ASN A 180 -9.53 21.18 -4.24
C ASN A 180 -10.04 20.10 -5.20
N LYS A 181 -9.12 19.39 -5.85
CA LYS A 181 -9.48 18.29 -6.75
C LYS A 181 -10.16 17.14 -6.01
N GLY A 182 -9.65 16.73 -4.84
CA GLY A 182 -10.24 15.65 -4.05
C GLY A 182 -11.61 15.99 -3.49
N ILE A 183 -11.78 17.20 -2.93
CA ILE A 183 -13.07 17.68 -2.41
C ILE A 183 -14.13 17.71 -3.51
N GLU A 184 -13.80 18.26 -4.70
CA GLU A 184 -14.75 18.31 -5.82
C GLU A 184 -15.14 16.93 -6.33
N THR A 185 -14.27 15.94 -6.19
CA THR A 185 -14.57 14.57 -6.58
C THR A 185 -15.43 13.85 -5.56
N LEU A 186 -15.20 14.08 -4.26
CA LEU A 186 -16.11 13.60 -3.21
C LEU A 186 -17.52 14.17 -3.39
N LYS A 187 -17.66 15.47 -3.64
CA LYS A 187 -18.96 16.09 -3.93
C LYS A 187 -19.68 15.45 -5.13
N LYS A 188 -18.96 14.99 -6.14
CA LYS A 188 -19.54 14.34 -7.32
C LYS A 188 -19.91 12.87 -7.11
N LYS A 189 -19.27 12.19 -6.14
CA LYS A 189 -19.49 10.75 -5.87
C LYS A 189 -20.68 10.46 -4.97
N VAL A 190 -21.27 11.46 -4.33
CA VAL A 190 -22.50 11.26 -3.55
C VAL A 190 -23.65 10.84 -4.45
N SER A 191 -24.44 9.87 -4.00
CA SER A 191 -25.67 9.46 -4.68
C SER A 191 -26.80 10.48 -4.48
N GLU A 192 -27.89 10.34 -5.24
CA GLU A 192 -29.09 11.18 -5.08
C GLU A 192 -29.66 11.14 -3.65
N ASN A 193 -29.48 10.01 -2.96
CA ASN A 193 -29.98 9.80 -1.61
C ASN A 193 -28.99 10.28 -0.53
N GLY A 194 -27.90 10.96 -0.89
CA GLY A 194 -26.92 11.46 0.07
C GLY A 194 -25.90 10.40 0.54
N VAL A 195 -25.80 9.26 -0.11
CA VAL A 195 -24.90 8.16 0.31
C VAL A 195 -23.62 8.16 -0.53
N TRP A 196 -22.47 8.05 0.13
CA TRP A 196 -21.16 7.75 -0.47
C TRP A 196 -20.83 6.26 -0.35
N GLY A 197 -20.02 5.80 -1.30
CA GLY A 197 -19.43 4.47 -1.24
C GLY A 197 -20.28 3.36 -1.83
N SER A 198 -19.60 2.32 -2.27
CA SER A 198 -20.22 1.12 -2.86
C SER A 198 -19.91 -0.16 -2.08
N LEU A 199 -18.86 -0.17 -1.27
CA LEU A 199 -18.43 -1.35 -0.52
C LEU A 199 -19.01 -1.34 0.90
N ASN A 200 -18.86 -0.23 1.62
CA ASN A 200 -19.46 -0.04 2.93
C ASN A 200 -20.16 1.33 3.00
N PRO A 201 -21.35 1.47 2.38
CA PRO A 201 -21.96 2.78 2.14
C PRO A 201 -22.23 3.59 3.41
N LEU A 202 -22.60 2.94 4.52
CA LEU A 202 -22.89 3.62 5.78
C LEU A 202 -21.62 4.19 6.42
N TYR A 203 -20.61 3.33 6.58
CA TYR A 203 -19.33 3.73 7.15
C TYR A 203 -18.62 4.78 6.27
N GLU A 204 -18.59 4.59 4.95
CA GLU A 204 -17.98 5.55 4.02
C GLU A 204 -18.71 6.90 4.03
N THR A 205 -20.05 6.90 4.12
CA THR A 205 -20.84 8.14 4.28
C THR A 205 -20.52 8.82 5.61
N ALA A 206 -20.41 8.08 6.72
CA ALA A 206 -20.01 8.64 8.01
C ALA A 206 -18.60 9.26 7.96
N ILE A 207 -17.62 8.61 7.31
CA ILE A 207 -16.27 9.17 7.14
C ILE A 207 -16.31 10.50 6.38
N VAL A 208 -17.14 10.60 5.34
CA VAL A 208 -17.28 11.82 4.55
C VAL A 208 -18.00 12.92 5.34
N LEU A 209 -19.02 12.59 6.13
CA LEU A 209 -19.69 13.53 7.04
C LEU A 209 -18.72 14.08 8.08
N GLU A 210 -17.96 13.23 8.77
CA GLU A 210 -16.94 13.64 9.74
C GLU A 210 -15.92 14.59 9.09
N PHE A 211 -15.49 14.27 7.87
CA PHE A 211 -14.58 15.12 7.12
C PHE A 211 -15.19 16.50 6.86
N PHE A 212 -16.37 16.59 6.27
CA PHE A 212 -17.01 17.88 5.99
C PHE A 212 -17.28 18.69 7.27
N HIS A 213 -17.71 18.02 8.34
CA HIS A 213 -17.84 18.63 9.66
C HIS A 213 -16.52 19.25 10.15
N SER A 214 -15.42 18.48 10.10
CA SER A 214 -14.08 18.96 10.50
C SER A 214 -13.53 20.11 9.63
N GLN A 215 -14.11 20.31 8.44
CA GLN A 215 -13.79 21.41 7.53
C GLN A 215 -14.78 22.59 7.66
N ASN A 216 -15.61 22.60 8.70
CA ASN A 216 -16.61 23.64 8.98
C ASN A 216 -17.66 23.83 7.88
N TYR A 217 -18.03 22.76 7.17
CA TYR A 217 -19.21 22.80 6.30
C TYR A 217 -20.47 22.74 7.15
N GLU A 218 -21.40 23.66 6.92
CA GLU A 218 -22.72 23.65 7.57
C GLU A 218 -23.55 22.44 7.10
N ILE A 219 -24.41 21.90 7.97
CA ILE A 219 -25.30 20.77 7.63
C ILE A 219 -26.19 21.06 6.41
N ASP A 220 -26.56 22.33 6.21
CA ASP A 220 -27.38 22.79 5.10
C ASP A 220 -26.57 23.06 3.81
N SER A 221 -25.26 22.78 3.82
CA SER A 221 -24.41 22.91 2.63
C SER A 221 -24.95 22.05 1.49
N THR A 222 -25.14 22.68 0.33
CA THR A 222 -25.69 22.02 -0.87
C THR A 222 -24.75 22.15 -2.06
N TRP A 223 -24.75 21.14 -2.92
CA TRP A 223 -24.09 21.18 -4.22
C TRP A 223 -24.88 20.38 -5.26
N THR A 224 -24.50 20.52 -6.53
CA THR A 224 -25.20 19.87 -7.64
C THR A 224 -24.44 18.65 -8.14
N ILE A 225 -25.13 17.52 -8.26
CA ILE A 225 -24.62 16.31 -8.90
C ILE A 225 -25.30 16.08 -10.26
N LYS A 226 -24.64 15.30 -11.12
CA LYS A 226 -25.22 14.82 -12.37
C LYS A 226 -25.75 13.41 -12.16
N THR A 227 -26.97 13.17 -12.60
CA THR A 227 -27.67 11.90 -12.47
C THR A 227 -28.27 11.49 -13.81
N SER A 228 -28.81 10.27 -13.92
CA SER A 228 -29.49 9.80 -15.12
C SER A 228 -30.72 10.64 -15.48
N GLN A 229 -31.29 11.35 -14.49
CA GLN A 229 -32.47 12.20 -14.63
C GLN A 229 -32.15 13.70 -14.74
N GLY A 230 -30.86 14.07 -14.82
CA GLY A 230 -30.42 15.45 -14.98
C GLY A 230 -29.53 15.94 -13.85
N LYS A 231 -29.55 17.24 -13.57
CA LYS A 231 -28.81 17.85 -12.46
C LYS A 231 -29.70 17.89 -11.22
N ARG A 232 -29.23 17.35 -10.09
CA ARG A 232 -29.98 17.37 -8.83
C ARG A 232 -29.16 18.00 -7.70
N PRO A 233 -29.77 18.82 -6.83
CA PRO A 233 -29.12 19.28 -5.61
C PRO A 233 -29.05 18.14 -4.59
N VAL A 234 -27.92 18.02 -3.91
CA VAL A 234 -27.73 17.15 -2.74
C VAL A 234 -27.18 18.01 -1.61
N SER A 235 -27.65 17.77 -0.38
CA SER A 235 -27.19 18.45 0.83
C SER A 235 -26.49 17.48 1.78
N LEU A 236 -25.64 18.00 2.67
CA LEU A 236 -25.11 17.21 3.79
C LEU A 236 -26.24 16.73 4.72
N LYS A 237 -27.30 17.54 4.88
CA LYS A 237 -28.49 17.16 5.63
C LYS A 237 -29.12 15.86 5.13
N ASN A 238 -29.25 15.66 3.81
CA ASN A 238 -29.78 14.40 3.27
C ASN A 238 -28.95 13.19 3.73
N SER A 239 -27.63 13.34 3.75
CA SER A 239 -26.69 12.31 4.19
C SER A 239 -26.77 12.05 5.69
N PHE A 240 -26.90 13.12 6.49
CA PHE A 240 -27.07 13.04 7.94
C PHE A 240 -28.39 12.35 8.30
N ASP A 241 -29.52 12.82 7.77
CA ASP A 241 -30.85 12.26 8.04
C ASP A 241 -30.88 10.74 7.71
N TYR A 242 -30.22 10.34 6.62
CA TYR A 242 -30.10 8.94 6.23
C TYR A 242 -29.34 8.09 7.24
N ILE A 243 -28.20 8.59 7.75
CA ILE A 243 -27.40 7.87 8.74
C ILE A 243 -28.06 7.88 10.12
N SER A 244 -28.64 9.00 10.55
CA SER A 244 -29.29 9.12 11.86
C SER A 244 -30.46 8.14 12.02
N THR A 245 -31.24 7.97 10.95
CA THR A 245 -32.33 6.96 10.91
C THR A 245 -31.82 5.54 11.19
N ILE A 246 -30.57 5.23 10.82
CA ILE A 246 -29.97 3.91 11.04
C ILE A 246 -29.41 3.79 12.46
N VAL A 247 -28.87 4.87 13.02
CA VAL A 247 -28.43 4.92 14.42
C VAL A 247 -29.58 4.63 15.38
N ASP A 248 -30.75 5.22 15.11
CA ASP A 248 -31.96 4.98 15.91
C ASP A 248 -32.43 3.52 15.91
N MET A 249 -31.95 2.70 14.97
CA MET A 249 -32.25 1.27 14.86
C MET A 249 -31.13 0.35 15.37
N LEU A 250 -30.03 0.90 15.92
CA LEU A 250 -28.93 0.09 16.44
C LEU A 250 -29.35 -0.60 17.75
N GLU A 251 -29.33 -1.93 17.75
CA GLU A 251 -29.54 -2.73 18.96
C GLU A 251 -28.31 -2.65 19.89
N GLU A 252 -28.54 -2.50 21.20
CA GLU A 252 -27.52 -2.13 22.21
C GLU A 252 -26.50 -3.22 22.56
N THR A 253 -26.65 -4.45 22.06
CA THR A 253 -25.98 -5.61 22.70
C THR A 253 -24.64 -6.01 22.10
N GLU A 254 -24.34 -5.71 20.82
CA GLU A 254 -23.00 -5.89 20.22
C GLU A 254 -22.78 -4.91 19.05
N ILE A 255 -22.22 -3.74 19.35
CA ILE A 255 -21.98 -2.69 18.34
C ILE A 255 -20.60 -2.88 17.70
N SER A 256 -20.57 -3.06 16.37
CA SER A 256 -19.32 -3.14 15.60
C SER A 256 -18.57 -1.81 15.58
N TYR A 257 -17.27 -1.82 15.26
CA TYR A 257 -16.48 -0.59 15.13
C TYR A 257 -17.14 0.40 14.15
N GLU A 258 -17.65 -0.09 13.03
CA GLU A 258 -18.35 0.74 12.05
C GLU A 258 -19.60 1.41 12.63
N GLN A 259 -20.42 0.65 13.37
CA GLN A 259 -21.63 1.19 14.00
C GLN A 259 -21.28 2.21 15.10
N LEU A 260 -20.24 1.94 15.90
CA LEU A 260 -19.74 2.86 16.91
C LEU A 260 -19.18 4.15 16.29
N TYR A 261 -18.46 4.02 15.17
CA TYR A 261 -17.96 5.16 14.41
C TYR A 261 -19.11 5.99 13.83
N ILE A 262 -20.14 5.34 13.29
CA ILE A 262 -21.35 6.01 12.80
C ILE A 262 -22.03 6.79 13.93
N LEU A 263 -22.22 6.16 15.11
CA LEU A 263 -22.79 6.81 16.30
C LEU A 263 -21.96 8.05 16.70
N TYR A 264 -20.64 7.92 16.75
CA TYR A 264 -19.74 9.05 17.00
C TYR A 264 -19.96 10.18 15.98
N VAL A 265 -20.00 9.89 14.68
CA VAL A 265 -20.16 10.92 13.65
C VAL A 265 -21.50 11.64 13.76
N VAL A 266 -22.59 10.91 14.03
CA VAL A 266 -23.91 11.53 14.25
C VAL A 266 -23.89 12.44 15.48
N SER A 267 -23.22 12.02 16.56
CA SER A 267 -23.09 12.81 17.79
C SER A 267 -22.34 14.13 17.62
N LEU A 268 -21.51 14.28 16.57
CA LEU A 268 -20.86 15.54 16.24
C LEU A 268 -21.88 16.63 15.81
N PHE A 269 -22.99 16.22 15.21
CA PHE A 269 -24.06 17.12 14.76
C PHE A 269 -25.21 17.22 15.75
N ASP A 270 -25.56 16.10 16.40
CA ASP A 270 -26.60 16.03 17.43
C ASP A 270 -26.13 15.17 18.61
N PRO A 271 -25.57 15.77 19.67
CA PRO A 271 -25.08 15.04 20.83
C PRO A 271 -26.15 14.23 21.57
N SER A 272 -27.45 14.59 21.45
CA SER A 272 -28.53 13.88 22.16
C SER A 272 -28.72 12.44 21.67
N THR A 273 -28.19 12.13 20.48
CA THR A 273 -28.16 10.76 19.94
C THR A 273 -27.33 9.78 20.79
N LEU A 274 -26.49 10.26 21.71
CA LEU A 274 -25.75 9.40 22.65
C LEU A 274 -26.58 9.01 23.88
N ASP A 275 -27.65 9.73 24.21
CA ASP A 275 -28.46 9.49 25.43
C ASP A 275 -29.03 8.07 25.50
N PRO A 276 -29.60 7.49 24.42
CA PRO A 276 -30.08 6.11 24.42
C PRO A 276 -28.94 5.09 24.59
N HIS A 277 -27.71 5.46 24.26
CA HIS A 277 -26.55 4.57 24.21
C HIS A 277 -25.60 4.75 25.40
N LEU A 278 -26.00 5.47 26.46
CA LEU A 278 -25.16 5.65 27.65
C LEU A 278 -24.76 4.32 28.32
N ASN A 279 -25.63 3.30 28.27
CA ASN A 279 -25.32 1.96 28.78
C ASN A 279 -24.14 1.30 28.05
N LEU A 280 -24.00 1.55 26.74
CA LEU A 280 -22.87 1.06 25.95
C LEU A 280 -21.56 1.66 26.48
N ILE A 281 -21.56 2.95 26.76
CA ILE A 281 -20.39 3.68 27.28
C ILE A 281 -20.01 3.16 28.67
N GLU A 282 -21.00 2.96 29.54
CA GLU A 282 -20.76 2.43 30.89
C GLU A 282 -20.28 0.96 30.84
N THR A 283 -20.80 0.16 29.92
CA THR A 283 -20.34 -1.22 29.71
C THR A 283 -18.87 -1.24 29.29
N PHE A 284 -18.52 -0.46 28.26
CA PHE A 284 -17.13 -0.35 27.82
C PHE A 284 -16.21 0.20 28.92
N LYS A 285 -16.67 1.19 29.69
CA LYS A 285 -15.93 1.73 30.84
C LYS A 285 -15.62 0.65 31.88
N ASN A 286 -16.55 -0.27 32.12
CA ASN A 286 -16.36 -1.37 33.06
C ASN A 286 -15.42 -2.46 32.50
N GLU A 287 -15.55 -2.83 31.23
CA GLU A 287 -14.61 -3.73 30.54
C GLU A 287 -13.17 -3.19 30.57
N LEU A 288 -13.02 -1.89 30.32
CA LEU A 288 -11.73 -1.20 30.31
C LEU A 288 -11.02 -1.19 31.69
N LYS A 289 -11.76 -1.40 32.80
CA LYS A 289 -11.15 -1.53 34.14
C LYS A 289 -10.38 -2.84 34.28
N GLU A 290 -10.87 -3.90 33.64
CA GLU A 290 -10.29 -5.24 33.70
C GLU A 290 -9.22 -5.45 32.63
N GLU A 291 -9.28 -4.68 31.53
CA GLU A 291 -8.34 -4.78 30.42
C GLU A 291 -6.91 -4.36 30.79
N THR A 292 -5.94 -5.19 30.41
CA THR A 292 -4.52 -4.92 30.55
C THR A 292 -3.93 -4.30 29.28
N GLU A 293 -2.74 -3.71 29.40
CA GLU A 293 -2.00 -3.20 28.24
C GLU A 293 -1.66 -4.32 27.24
N TRP A 294 -1.56 -5.58 27.70
CA TRP A 294 -1.30 -6.72 26.83
C TRP A 294 -2.50 -7.12 26.00
N ASP A 295 -3.69 -7.09 26.58
CA ASP A 295 -4.94 -7.37 25.89
C ASP A 295 -5.14 -6.36 24.77
N PHE A 296 -4.94 -5.08 25.09
CA PHE A 296 -5.05 -4.02 24.09
C PHE A 296 -3.97 -4.13 22.99
N ILE A 297 -2.71 -4.43 23.33
CA ILE A 297 -1.66 -4.67 22.32
C ILE A 297 -2.00 -5.85 21.41
N ASN A 298 -2.59 -6.92 21.95
CA ASN A 298 -3.03 -8.04 21.14
C ASN A 298 -4.12 -7.62 20.14
N SER A 299 -5.06 -6.78 20.56
CA SER A 299 -6.06 -6.19 19.66
C SER A 299 -5.42 -5.32 18.57
N LEU A 300 -4.43 -4.49 18.90
CA LEU A 300 -3.71 -3.69 17.90
C LEU A 300 -2.95 -4.57 16.87
N ASN A 301 -2.44 -5.72 17.29
CA ASN A 301 -1.71 -6.64 16.42
C ASN A 301 -2.62 -7.39 15.43
N GLN A 302 -3.95 -7.35 15.63
CA GLN A 302 -4.93 -7.93 14.70
C GLN A 302 -5.28 -6.98 13.54
N PHE A 303 -4.79 -5.74 13.57
CA PHE A 303 -5.04 -4.77 12.51
C PHE A 303 -4.58 -5.27 11.15
N SER A 304 -5.44 -5.10 10.14
CA SER A 304 -5.17 -5.45 8.75
C SER A 304 -5.62 -4.34 7.81
N PRO A 305 -4.75 -3.84 6.91
CA PRO A 305 -5.06 -2.73 6.00
C PRO A 305 -6.29 -2.97 5.10
N ASN A 306 -6.65 -4.21 4.78
CA ASN A 306 -7.80 -4.50 3.90
C ASN A 306 -9.16 -4.48 4.63
N VAL A 307 -9.14 -4.50 5.97
CA VAL A 307 -10.34 -4.52 6.83
C VAL A 307 -10.16 -3.54 7.98
N ARG A 308 -9.62 -2.34 7.67
CA ARG A 308 -9.20 -1.35 8.69
C ARG A 308 -10.30 -1.10 9.71
N SER A 309 -11.53 -0.86 9.27
CA SER A 309 -12.66 -0.62 10.16
C SER A 309 -12.88 -1.78 11.15
N ARG A 310 -13.02 -3.01 10.65
CA ARG A 310 -13.29 -4.21 11.46
C ARG A 310 -12.16 -4.59 12.42
N SER A 311 -10.94 -4.18 12.11
CA SER A 311 -9.74 -4.55 12.85
C SER A 311 -9.16 -3.41 13.69
N THR A 312 -9.77 -2.22 13.65
CA THR A 312 -9.42 -1.12 14.53
C THR A 312 -10.12 -1.31 15.87
N PRO A 313 -9.40 -1.29 17.00
CA PRO A 313 -10.02 -1.39 18.32
C PRO A 313 -11.04 -0.27 18.59
N PRO A 314 -12.17 -0.57 19.25
CA PRO A 314 -13.21 0.43 19.56
C PRO A 314 -12.71 1.55 20.48
N HIS A 315 -11.63 1.33 21.24
CA HIS A 315 -10.98 2.32 22.11
C HIS A 315 -10.71 3.65 21.43
N PHE A 316 -10.34 3.63 20.15
CA PHE A 316 -10.10 4.85 19.38
C PHE A 316 -11.36 5.71 19.28
N ILE A 317 -12.53 5.09 19.07
CA ILE A 317 -13.79 5.81 18.93
C ILE A 317 -14.36 6.19 20.29
N PHE A 318 -14.25 5.31 21.29
CA PHE A 318 -14.63 5.68 22.66
C PHE A 318 -13.84 6.86 23.21
N ALA A 319 -12.57 7.03 22.80
CA ALA A 319 -11.80 8.23 23.15
C ALA A 319 -12.47 9.51 22.61
N TYR A 320 -12.95 9.48 21.37
CA TYR A 320 -13.63 10.63 20.77
C TYR A 320 -15.03 10.85 21.33
N ILE A 321 -15.81 9.77 21.52
CA ILE A 321 -17.12 9.85 22.17
C ILE A 321 -16.98 10.45 23.57
N ALA A 322 -16.02 9.96 24.37
CA ALA A 322 -15.78 10.48 25.72
C ALA A 322 -15.39 11.97 25.72
N ASP A 323 -14.64 12.45 24.71
CA ASP A 323 -14.33 13.88 24.56
C ASP A 323 -15.58 14.70 24.22
N VAL A 324 -16.49 14.17 23.39
CA VAL A 324 -17.75 14.83 23.02
C VAL A 324 -18.66 15.02 24.25
N ILE A 325 -18.81 13.99 25.08
CA ILE A 325 -19.70 14.04 26.26
C ILE A 325 -19.03 14.57 27.54
N GLY A 326 -17.71 14.78 27.51
CA GLY A 326 -16.95 15.27 28.66
C GLY A 326 -16.70 14.23 29.76
N GLU A 327 -16.65 12.95 29.42
CA GLU A 327 -16.37 11.84 30.36
C GLU A 327 -14.87 11.74 30.69
N ILE A 328 -14.41 12.61 31.60
CA ILE A 328 -12.99 12.78 31.94
C ILE A 328 -12.35 11.49 32.47
N GLU A 329 -13.05 10.72 33.30
CA GLU A 329 -12.51 9.48 33.89
C GLU A 329 -12.20 8.44 32.80
N LEU A 330 -13.09 8.31 31.82
CA LEU A 330 -12.91 7.40 30.69
C LEU A 330 -11.74 7.87 29.80
N LEU A 331 -11.65 9.17 29.51
CA LEU A 331 -10.52 9.74 28.78
C LEU A 331 -9.17 9.48 29.46
N ASP A 332 -9.11 9.65 30.78
CA ASP A 332 -7.87 9.43 31.54
C ASP A 332 -7.48 7.95 31.54
N ARG A 333 -8.46 7.04 31.66
CA ARG A 333 -8.21 5.60 31.58
C ARG A 333 -7.72 5.17 30.20
N ILE A 334 -8.35 5.63 29.13
CA ILE A 334 -7.91 5.35 27.75
C ILE A 334 -6.52 5.94 27.50
N SER A 335 -6.29 7.18 27.94
CA SER A 335 -4.99 7.84 27.80
C SER A 335 -3.87 7.08 28.51
N LEU A 336 -4.15 6.55 29.71
CA LEU A 336 -3.21 5.71 30.45
C LEU A 336 -2.91 4.40 29.70
N LEU A 337 -3.94 3.73 29.19
CA LEU A 337 -3.80 2.49 28.43
C LEU A 337 -2.96 2.71 27.17
N PHE A 338 -3.26 3.76 26.40
CA PHE A 338 -2.52 4.13 25.19
C PHE A 338 -1.07 4.45 25.52
N THR A 339 -0.83 5.26 26.56
CA THR A 339 0.50 5.65 27.01
C THR A 339 1.37 4.45 27.39
N LYS A 340 0.84 3.54 28.22
CA LYS A 340 1.61 2.37 28.63
C LYS A 340 1.83 1.39 27.47
N SER A 341 0.86 1.27 26.56
CA SER A 341 1.01 0.46 25.35
C SER A 341 2.11 1.01 24.44
N ILE A 342 2.16 2.33 24.25
CA ILE A 342 3.25 3.02 23.55
C ILE A 342 4.60 2.72 24.20
N ASP A 343 4.71 2.82 25.54
CA ASP A 343 5.93 2.51 26.28
C ASP A 343 6.41 1.08 26.03
N ILE A 344 5.48 0.13 26.03
CA ILE A 344 5.76 -1.29 25.78
C ILE A 344 6.23 -1.50 24.34
N ILE A 345 5.52 -0.93 23.36
CA ILE A 345 5.84 -1.04 21.93
C ILE A 345 7.27 -0.51 21.69
N ILE A 346 7.61 0.65 22.26
CA ILE A 346 8.95 1.23 22.16
C ILE A 346 10.01 0.34 22.85
N LYS A 347 9.77 -0.09 24.09
CA LYS A 347 10.72 -0.91 24.87
C LYS A 347 11.06 -2.25 24.22
N ARG A 348 10.10 -2.85 23.51
CA ARG A 348 10.29 -4.14 22.80
C ARG A 348 11.14 -4.04 21.53
N GLY A 349 11.61 -2.85 21.18
CA GLY A 349 12.58 -2.63 20.12
C GLY A 349 11.95 -2.33 18.76
N TYR A 350 12.45 -1.27 18.14
CA TYR A 350 12.04 -0.70 16.86
C TYR A 350 12.22 -1.62 15.64
N SER A 351 12.92 -2.77 15.79
CA SER A 351 13.10 -3.78 14.74
C SER A 351 11.78 -4.47 14.32
N ARG A 352 10.65 -4.08 14.93
CA ARG A 352 9.31 -4.58 14.65
C ARG A 352 8.45 -3.73 13.71
N PHE A 353 8.90 -2.56 13.27
CA PHE A 353 8.21 -1.81 12.20
C PHE A 353 8.54 -2.34 10.79
N SER A 354 9.24 -3.48 10.68
CA SER A 354 9.50 -4.09 9.38
C SER A 354 8.27 -4.81 8.85
N THR A 355 8.12 -4.73 7.54
CA THR A 355 7.16 -5.33 6.59
C THR A 355 6.80 -6.82 6.75
N SER A 356 7.23 -7.49 7.83
CA SER A 356 6.91 -8.88 8.11
C SER A 356 5.62 -8.99 8.92
N LYS A 357 4.53 -9.34 8.21
CA LYS A 357 3.26 -9.80 8.75
C LYS A 357 3.48 -11.00 9.68
N THR A 358 3.57 -10.77 11.00
CA THR A 358 3.05 -11.62 12.09
C THR A 358 3.58 -11.15 13.46
N GLY A 359 2.66 -10.82 14.39
CA GLY A 359 2.95 -10.63 15.83
C GLY A 359 3.54 -9.28 16.27
N ARG A 360 3.39 -8.22 15.46
CA ARG A 360 3.96 -6.88 15.70
C ARG A 360 2.87 -5.82 15.52
N THR A 361 2.92 -4.74 16.30
CA THR A 361 1.93 -3.66 16.21
C THR A 361 2.17 -2.86 14.93
N PRO A 362 1.18 -2.78 14.02
CA PRO A 362 1.35 -2.07 12.75
C PRO A 362 1.66 -0.58 12.96
N MET A 363 2.46 0.01 12.06
CA MET A 363 2.86 1.42 12.17
C MET A 363 1.64 2.34 12.21
N GLU A 364 0.61 2.02 11.44
CA GLU A 364 -0.64 2.75 11.42
C GLU A 364 -1.28 2.84 12.81
N MET A 365 -1.37 1.72 13.53
CA MET A 365 -1.95 1.71 14.88
C MET A 365 -1.13 2.53 15.85
N PHE A 366 0.20 2.46 15.76
CA PHE A 366 1.08 3.27 16.58
C PHE A 366 0.90 4.78 16.31
N ALA A 367 0.79 5.17 15.04
CA ALA A 367 0.52 6.56 14.64
C ALA A 367 -0.87 7.04 15.08
N ARG A 368 -1.90 6.18 14.95
CA ARG A 368 -3.26 6.48 15.43
C ARG A 368 -3.30 6.69 16.94
N LEU A 369 -2.59 5.90 17.75
CA LEU A 369 -2.52 6.12 19.21
C LEU A 369 -1.98 7.50 19.55
N MET A 370 -0.87 7.88 18.91
CA MET A 370 -0.24 9.19 19.08
C MET A 370 -1.16 10.33 18.66
N LEU A 371 -1.85 10.16 17.53
CA LEU A 371 -2.78 11.15 16.99
C LEU A 371 -4.03 11.31 17.86
N THR A 372 -4.62 10.21 18.33
CA THR A 372 -5.79 10.26 19.22
C THR A 372 -5.44 10.95 20.54
N LEU A 373 -4.31 10.62 21.18
CA LEU A 373 -3.83 11.31 22.38
C LEU A 373 -3.73 12.83 22.16
N TYR A 374 -3.16 13.23 21.02
CA TYR A 374 -3.08 14.64 20.64
C TYR A 374 -4.46 15.29 20.49
N HIS A 375 -5.41 14.64 19.80
CA HIS A 375 -6.77 15.17 19.60
C HIS A 375 -7.55 15.34 20.91
N ILE A 376 -7.49 14.36 21.82
CA ILE A 376 -8.17 14.42 23.13
C ILE A 376 -7.42 15.28 24.16
N ARG A 377 -6.47 16.11 23.71
CA ARG A 377 -5.71 17.05 24.56
C ARG A 377 -4.99 16.35 25.72
N ARG A 378 -4.51 15.13 25.49
CA ARG A 378 -3.64 14.37 26.41
C ARG A 378 -2.26 14.27 25.79
N MET A 379 -1.30 15.05 26.31
CA MET A 379 0.01 15.20 25.70
C MET A 379 0.69 13.82 25.48
N PRO A 380 1.08 13.46 24.25
CA PRO A 380 1.74 12.19 23.99
C PRO A 380 3.13 12.15 24.68
N PRO A 381 3.36 11.28 25.68
CA PRO A 381 4.55 11.37 26.54
C PRO A 381 5.84 10.92 25.86
N LYS A 382 5.74 10.10 24.81
CA LYS A 382 6.87 9.48 24.09
C LYS A 382 7.03 9.99 22.66
N ARG A 383 6.71 11.26 22.46
CA ARG A 383 6.66 11.88 21.14
C ARG A 383 8.01 11.91 20.42
N GLN A 384 9.08 12.18 21.15
CA GLN A 384 10.43 12.21 20.56
C GLN A 384 10.91 10.80 20.18
N GLU A 385 10.58 9.80 20.99
CA GLU A 385 10.83 8.40 20.67
C GLU A 385 10.01 7.92 19.47
N PHE A 386 8.75 8.36 19.34
CA PHE A 386 7.92 8.14 18.15
C PHE A 386 8.58 8.72 16.89
N LEU A 387 8.97 10.01 16.91
CA LEU A 387 9.62 10.68 15.78
C LEU A 387 10.85 9.90 15.30
N LYS A 388 11.74 9.53 16.22
CA LYS A 388 12.94 8.74 15.92
C LYS A 388 12.61 7.38 15.31
N ALA A 389 11.55 6.73 15.78
CA ALA A 389 11.13 5.43 15.28
C ALA A 389 10.63 5.51 13.84
N VAL A 390 9.70 6.43 13.56
CA VAL A 390 9.00 6.46 12.28
C VAL A 390 9.83 7.08 11.17
N GLN A 391 10.71 8.05 11.48
CA GLN A 391 11.56 8.66 10.47
C GLN A 391 12.53 7.65 9.82
N GLN A 392 13.03 6.67 10.58
CA GLN A 392 13.96 5.64 10.09
C GLN A 392 13.30 4.56 9.24
N THR A 393 11.97 4.43 9.31
CA THR A 393 11.21 3.41 8.59
C THR A 393 10.57 3.94 7.32
N GLN A 394 10.71 5.24 7.03
CA GLN A 394 10.16 5.84 5.81
C GLN A 394 10.88 5.25 4.60
N PHE A 395 10.11 4.76 3.63
CA PHE A 395 10.69 4.23 2.40
C PHE A 395 11.31 5.33 1.56
N ILE A 396 12.13 4.93 0.60
CA ILE A 396 12.90 5.86 -0.21
C ILE A 396 12.00 6.80 -1.04
N GLU A 397 10.85 6.31 -1.48
CA GLU A 397 9.83 7.07 -2.18
C GLU A 397 8.96 7.96 -1.27
N GLY A 398 9.11 7.84 0.05
CA GLY A 398 8.47 8.73 1.02
C GLY A 398 7.22 8.18 1.70
N SER A 399 6.76 6.99 1.32
CA SER A 399 5.66 6.31 1.98
C SER A 399 6.10 5.71 3.33
N TRP A 400 5.09 5.35 4.13
CA TRP A 400 5.22 4.32 5.16
C TRP A 400 4.38 3.11 4.73
N GLU A 401 5.02 1.94 4.71
CA GLU A 401 4.41 0.66 4.32
C GLU A 401 3.82 0.62 2.89
N ASP A 402 4.18 1.56 2.00
CA ASP A 402 3.55 1.75 0.67
C ASP A 402 2.01 1.88 0.75
N ASP A 403 1.52 2.48 1.84
CA ASP A 403 0.11 2.55 2.16
C ASP A 403 -0.31 4.00 2.42
N ILE A 404 -1.39 4.43 1.76
CA ILE A 404 -1.87 5.83 1.82
C ILE A 404 -2.44 6.14 3.20
N GLY A 405 -3.15 5.19 3.81
CA GLY A 405 -3.70 5.32 5.16
C GLY A 405 -2.59 5.51 6.19
N THR A 406 -1.66 4.56 6.24
CA THR A 406 -0.49 4.55 7.12
C THR A 406 0.35 5.82 6.94
N THR A 407 0.67 6.17 5.70
CA THR A 407 1.42 7.40 5.38
C THR A 407 0.68 8.64 5.91
N GLY A 408 -0.64 8.72 5.73
CA GLY A 408 -1.46 9.81 6.23
C GLY A 408 -1.42 9.94 7.75
N TYR A 409 -1.71 8.85 8.49
CA TYR A 409 -1.70 8.88 9.96
C TYR A 409 -0.32 9.18 10.55
N VAL A 410 0.75 8.65 9.94
CA VAL A 410 2.12 8.97 10.36
C VAL A 410 2.40 10.46 10.14
N ILE A 411 2.07 11.04 8.98
CA ILE A 411 2.27 12.47 8.74
C ILE A 411 1.48 13.32 9.75
N GLN A 412 0.21 13.01 9.98
CA GLN A 412 -0.64 13.77 10.91
C GLN A 412 -0.09 13.76 12.36
N SER A 413 0.48 12.64 12.80
CA SER A 413 1.10 12.52 14.13
C SER A 413 2.49 13.19 14.22
N LEU A 414 3.21 13.28 13.10
CA LEU A 414 4.50 13.98 12.98
C LEU A 414 4.34 15.52 13.06
N ILE A 415 3.35 16.08 12.36
CA ILE A 415 3.19 17.53 12.12
C ILE A 415 3.47 18.41 13.36
N PRO A 416 2.85 18.17 14.54
CA PRO A 416 3.02 19.12 15.63
C PRO A 416 4.43 19.12 16.29
N SER A 417 5.42 18.41 15.75
CA SER A 417 6.83 18.37 16.21
C SER A 417 7.84 18.63 15.10
N GLU A 418 7.38 18.94 13.89
CA GLU A 418 8.22 19.11 12.72
C GLU A 418 8.27 20.60 12.31
N THR A 419 9.13 20.90 11.34
CA THR A 419 9.21 22.22 10.69
C THR A 419 8.85 22.12 9.22
N ILE A 420 8.56 23.26 8.58
CA ILE A 420 8.34 23.30 7.12
C ILE A 420 9.53 22.79 6.28
N GLU A 421 10.70 22.65 6.89
CA GLU A 421 11.92 22.12 6.27
C GLU A 421 12.05 20.60 6.38
N SER A 422 11.20 19.95 7.17
CA SER A 422 11.23 18.52 7.46
C SER A 422 11.25 17.64 6.21
N MET A 423 12.34 16.89 6.03
CA MET A 423 12.48 15.95 4.91
C MET A 423 11.44 14.82 4.94
N PRO A 424 11.15 14.17 6.09
CA PRO A 424 10.07 13.19 6.19
C PRO A 424 8.73 13.73 5.70
N LEU A 425 8.33 14.93 6.14
CA LEU A 425 7.07 15.55 5.71
C LEU A 425 7.07 15.86 4.21
N LYS A 426 8.16 16.42 3.67
CA LYS A 426 8.28 16.72 2.23
C LYS A 426 8.12 15.47 1.37
N LYS A 427 8.82 14.39 1.73
CA LYS A 427 8.75 13.11 1.01
C LYS A 427 7.35 12.49 1.10
N GLY A 428 6.77 12.43 2.30
CA GLY A 428 5.42 11.88 2.50
C GLY A 428 4.34 12.67 1.77
N THR A 429 4.44 14.01 1.78
CA THR A 429 3.53 14.89 1.03
C THR A 429 3.63 14.61 -0.47
N LEU A 430 4.84 14.50 -1.01
CA LEU A 430 5.03 14.21 -2.43
C LEU A 430 4.55 12.83 -2.83
N TYR A 431 4.71 11.83 -1.97
CA TYR A 431 4.11 10.51 -2.17
C TYR A 431 2.57 10.62 -2.28
N LEU A 432 1.91 11.29 -1.33
CA LEU A 432 0.46 11.50 -1.40
C LEU A 432 0.04 12.25 -2.67
N LEU A 433 0.73 13.35 -3.02
CA LEU A 433 0.43 14.08 -4.26
C LEU A 433 0.60 13.22 -5.52
N ALA A 434 1.60 12.34 -5.54
CA ALA A 434 1.85 11.43 -6.66
C ALA A 434 0.81 10.32 -6.80
N MET A 435 0.26 9.85 -5.68
CA MET A 435 -0.76 8.79 -5.61
C MET A 435 -2.16 9.27 -5.99
N GLN A 436 -2.40 10.58 -6.03
CA GLN A 436 -3.69 11.10 -6.49
C GLN A 436 -3.92 10.72 -7.96
N ASP A 437 -5.05 10.08 -8.24
CA ASP A 437 -5.42 9.66 -9.58
C ASP A 437 -5.93 10.82 -10.44
N LYS A 438 -6.33 10.51 -11.68
CA LYS A 438 -6.85 11.52 -12.62
C LYS A 438 -8.19 12.11 -12.17
N GLU A 439 -8.99 11.35 -11.45
CA GLU A 439 -10.28 11.78 -10.92
C GLU A 439 -10.09 12.64 -9.66
N GLY A 440 -8.99 12.52 -8.94
CA GLY A 440 -8.75 13.23 -7.68
C GLY A 440 -8.88 12.35 -6.44
N MET A 441 -9.03 11.04 -6.62
CA MET A 441 -9.11 10.05 -5.55
C MET A 441 -7.73 9.45 -5.26
N TRP A 442 -7.62 8.82 -4.10
CA TRP A 442 -6.48 7.98 -3.71
C TRP A 442 -6.93 6.52 -3.72
N ASN A 443 -6.27 5.69 -4.55
CA ASN A 443 -6.63 4.29 -4.84
C ASN A 443 -8.11 4.02 -5.17
N GLY A 444 -8.85 5.04 -5.62
CA GLY A 444 -10.30 4.94 -5.84
C GLY A 444 -11.14 4.73 -4.57
N SER A 445 -10.55 4.73 -3.37
CA SER A 445 -11.19 4.49 -2.08
C SER A 445 -11.63 5.80 -1.41
N ILE A 446 -12.84 5.81 -0.84
CA ILE A 446 -13.33 6.96 -0.05
C ILE A 446 -12.46 7.13 1.21
N GLU A 447 -12.19 6.06 1.94
CA GLU A 447 -11.41 6.10 3.19
C GLU A 447 -10.00 6.65 2.98
N GLU A 448 -9.30 6.18 1.93
CA GLU A 448 -7.95 6.66 1.63
C GLU A 448 -7.94 8.09 1.09
N THR A 449 -8.95 8.46 0.31
CA THR A 449 -9.12 9.84 -0.17
C THR A 449 -9.33 10.80 1.00
N ILE A 450 -10.18 10.43 1.97
CA ILE A 450 -10.43 11.27 3.15
C ILE A 450 -9.19 11.34 4.03
N THR A 451 -8.48 10.24 4.23
CA THR A 451 -7.22 10.22 5.00
C THR A 451 -6.17 11.12 4.35
N ALA A 452 -5.99 11.04 3.04
CA ALA A 452 -5.08 11.91 2.30
C ALA A 452 -5.51 13.39 2.37
N LEU A 453 -6.81 13.69 2.25
CA LEU A 453 -7.34 15.05 2.35
C LEU A 453 -7.15 15.65 3.75
N LYS A 454 -7.51 14.93 4.82
CA LYS A 454 -7.25 15.36 6.22
C LYS A 454 -5.77 15.67 6.42
N THR A 455 -4.90 14.79 5.92
CA THR A 455 -3.44 14.97 5.98
C THR A 455 -2.99 16.23 5.25
N LEU A 456 -3.34 16.39 3.97
CA LEU A 456 -2.92 17.54 3.16
C LEU A 456 -3.46 18.87 3.71
N ILE A 457 -4.68 18.89 4.24
CA ILE A 457 -5.25 20.07 4.89
C ILE A 457 -4.51 20.40 6.18
N GLN A 458 -4.16 19.41 7.00
CA GLN A 458 -3.39 19.65 8.21
C GLN A 458 -2.00 20.20 7.89
N ILE A 459 -1.35 19.70 6.83
CA ILE A 459 -0.07 20.25 6.34
C ILE A 459 -0.25 21.71 5.89
N LYS A 460 -1.34 22.02 5.17
CA LYS A 460 -1.65 23.39 4.75
C LYS A 460 -1.78 24.32 5.97
N LYS A 461 -2.59 23.95 6.97
CA LYS A 461 -2.75 24.72 8.22
C LYS A 461 -1.41 24.90 8.93
N PHE A 462 -0.62 23.84 9.04
CA PHE A 462 0.72 23.89 9.62
C PHE A 462 1.68 24.85 8.88
N ILE A 463 1.61 24.89 7.55
CA ILE A 463 2.37 25.86 6.75
C ILE A 463 1.93 27.29 7.07
N GLU A 464 0.61 27.53 7.15
CA GLU A 464 0.03 28.83 7.46
C GLU A 464 0.35 29.31 8.89
N GLU A 465 0.61 28.40 9.82
CA GLU A 465 1.02 28.73 11.20
C GLU A 465 2.52 29.05 11.34
N GLN A 466 3.37 28.62 10.39
CA GLN A 466 4.83 28.82 10.42
C GLN A 466 5.35 29.93 9.49
N VAL A 467 4.49 30.47 8.63
CA VAL A 467 4.78 31.59 7.70
C VAL A 467 4.10 32.85 8.20
#